data_AF-A0A2K3KGD1-F1
#
_entry.id   AF-A0A2K3KGD1-F1
#
_cell.length_a   1.000
_cell.length_b   1.000
_cell.length_c   1.000
_cell.angle_alpha   90.00
_cell.angle_beta   90.00
_cell.angle_gamma   90.00
#
_symmetry.space_group_name_H-M   'P 1'
#
loop_
_entity.id
_entity.type
_entity.pdbx_description
1 polymer ?
#
loop_
_entity_poly.entity_id
_entity_poly.type
_entity_poly.pdbx_seq_one_letter_code
_entity_poly.pdbx_strand_id
1 'polypeptide(L)' 'MIVPKTVEATRAFFVFGDSLVDNGNNNYLPTTARADSPPYGVDYMPTRRPSGRFSNGFNLPDLI' A
#
# COMPACT_ATOMS: atom_id res chain seq x y z
N MET A 1 9.28 -27.24 -29.97
CA MET A 1 9.20 -25.78 -30.14
C MET A 1 8.74 -25.20 -28.81
N ILE A 2 9.65 -24.58 -28.06
CA ILE A 2 9.33 -23.95 -26.77
C ILE A 2 9.04 -22.49 -27.09
N VAL A 3 7.80 -22.05 -26.87
CA VAL A 3 7.44 -20.64 -27.01
C VAL A 3 8.03 -19.89 -25.82
N PRO A 4 8.90 -18.88 -26.02
CA PRO A 4 9.41 -18.10 -24.91
C PRO A 4 8.25 -17.32 -24.29
N LYS A 5 8.09 -17.42 -22.96
CA LYS A 5 7.19 -16.54 -22.21
C LYS A 5 7.75 -15.12 -22.36
N THR A 6 7.08 -14.27 -23.12
CA THR A 6 7.37 -12.83 -23.11
C THR A 6 7.14 -12.34 -21.69
N VAL A 7 8.22 -11.96 -21.01
CA VAL A 7 8.13 -11.23 -19.75
C VAL A 7 7.70 -9.82 -20.12
N GLU A 8 6.40 -9.56 -20.03
CA GLU A 8 5.86 -8.23 -20.18
C GLU A 8 6.52 -7.34 -19.12
N ALA A 9 7.17 -6.25 -19.54
CA ALA A 9 7.81 -5.34 -18.61
C ALA A 9 6.75 -4.77 -17.66
N THR A 10 6.88 -5.07 -16.37
CA THR A 10 5.99 -4.53 -15.34
C THR A 10 6.00 -3.01 -15.45
N ARG A 11 4.81 -2.41 -15.62
CA ARG A 11 4.66 -0.95 -15.72
C ARG A 11 4.77 -0.35 -14.32
N ALA A 12 5.66 0.61 -14.15
CA ALA A 12 5.75 1.38 -12.91
C ALA A 12 4.77 2.55 -12.95
N PHE A 13 4.07 2.79 -11.84
CA PHE A 13 3.18 3.93 -11.68
C PHE A 13 3.72 4.88 -10.62
N PHE A 14 3.65 6.18 -10.90
CA PHE A 14 3.87 7.22 -9.90
C PHE A 14 2.51 7.67 -9.39
N VAL A 15 2.31 7.55 -8.08
CA VAL A 15 1.03 7.83 -7.42
C VAL A 15 1.20 9.04 -6.52
N PHE A 16 0.40 10.08 -6.79
CA PHE A 16 0.38 11.32 -6.02
C PHE A 16 -1.01 11.51 -5.41
N GLY A 17 -1.10 11.94 -4.16
CA GLY A 17 -2.36 12.18 -3.49
C GLY A 17 -2.23 12.37 -1.99
N ASP A 18 -3.28 12.03 -1.25
CA ASP A 18 -3.39 12.15 0.19
C ASP A 18 -3.36 10.78 0.91
N SER A 19 -3.89 10.72 2.14
CA SER A 19 -4.06 9.51 2.94
C SER A 19 -4.66 8.30 2.20
N LEU A 20 -5.51 8.49 1.19
CA LEU A 20 -6.15 7.41 0.44
C LEU A 20 -5.19 6.64 -0.46
N VAL A 21 -4.03 7.22 -0.76
CA VAL A 21 -2.98 6.59 -1.56
C VAL A 21 -1.67 6.46 -0.79
N ASP A 22 -1.64 6.89 0.48
CA ASP A 22 -0.48 6.73 1.34
C ASP A 22 -0.36 5.28 1.83
N ASN A 23 0.77 4.66 1.53
CA ASN A 23 1.15 3.30 1.93
C ASN A 23 2.24 3.30 3.02
N GLY A 24 2.32 4.37 3.82
CA GLY A 24 3.23 4.48 4.97
C GLY A 24 4.33 5.52 4.81
N ASN A 25 4.25 6.39 3.81
CA ASN A 25 5.18 7.50 3.62
C ASN A 25 5.19 8.43 4.83
N ASN A 26 4.02 8.67 5.42
CA ASN A 26 3.90 9.54 6.59
C ASN A 26 4.60 9.02 7.84
N ASN A 27 4.91 7.72 7.92
CA ASN A 27 5.65 7.16 9.07
C ASN A 27 7.10 7.69 9.15
N TYR A 28 7.61 8.26 8.05
CA TYR A 28 8.95 8.84 7.95
C TYR A 28 8.98 10.36 8.10
N LEU A 29 7.83 11.01 8.28
CA LEU A 29 7.71 12.46 8.42
C LEU A 29 7.40 12.86 9.88
N PRO A 30 7.79 14.07 10.32
CA PRO A 30 7.44 14.61 11.64
C PRO A 30 5.97 15.09 11.64
N THR A 31 5.03 14.17 11.44
CA THR A 31 3.59 14.39 11.42
C THR A 31 2.89 13.45 12.41
N THR A 32 1.75 13.88 12.94
CA THR A 32 0.83 13.04 13.73
C THR A 32 -0.14 12.24 12.86
N ALA A 33 -0.24 12.56 11.57
CA ALA A 33 -1.06 11.81 10.62
C ALA A 33 -0.33 10.53 10.21
N ARG A 34 -0.36 9.50 11.05
CA ARG A 34 0.30 8.21 10.82
C ARG A 34 -0.70 7.07 10.89
N ALA A 35 -0.47 6.07 10.04
CA ALA A 35 -1.27 4.86 9.98
C ALA A 35 -0.50 3.62 10.48
N ASP A 36 0.37 3.85 11.47
CA ASP A 36 1.23 2.86 12.14
C ASP A 36 0.66 2.38 13.48
N SER A 37 -0.56 2.80 13.84
CA SER A 37 -1.22 2.46 15.10
C SER A 37 -2.69 2.07 14.90
N PRO A 38 -3.33 1.40 15.87
CA PRO A 38 -4.77 1.12 15.82
C PRO A 38 -5.59 2.43 15.68
N PRO A 39 -6.67 2.45 14.89
CA PRO A 39 -7.42 1.30 14.38
C PRO A 39 -6.97 0.78 12.99
N TYR A 40 -5.86 1.26 12.42
CA TYR A 40 -5.47 0.88 11.07
C TYR A 40 -4.97 -0.57 10.98
N GLY A 41 -5.39 -1.30 9.95
CA GLY A 41 -4.99 -2.69 9.72
C GLY A 41 -5.57 -3.72 10.71
N VAL A 42 -6.57 -3.37 11.53
CA VAL A 42 -7.15 -4.29 12.52
C VAL A 42 -7.85 -5.50 11.89
N ASP A 43 -8.47 -5.30 10.72
CA ASP A 43 -9.09 -6.38 9.94
C ASP A 43 -8.15 -6.99 8.89
N TYR A 44 -6.90 -6.50 8.81
CA TYR A 44 -5.95 -6.96 7.80
C TYR A 44 -5.44 -8.36 8.12
N MET A 45 -6.06 -9.36 7.50
CA MET A 45 -5.69 -10.76 7.68
C MET A 45 -4.45 -11.16 6.86
N PRO A 46 -3.53 -11.97 7.42
CA PRO A 46 -3.59 -12.65 8.73
C PRO A 46 -2.98 -11.86 9.90
N THR A 47 -2.30 -10.75 9.65
CA THR A 47 -1.40 -10.12 10.63
C THR A 47 -2.11 -9.26 11.68
N ARG A 48 -3.29 -8.70 11.39
CA ARG A 48 -4.02 -7.69 12.20
C ARG A 48 -3.12 -6.56 12.69
N ARG A 49 -2.19 -6.12 11.84
CA ARG A 49 -1.20 -5.11 12.18
C ARG A 49 -1.39 -3.87 11.31
N PRO A 50 -1.09 -2.67 11.84
CA PRO A 50 -1.04 -1.46 11.05
C PRO A 50 -0.11 -1.65 9.85
N SER A 51 -0.66 -1.44 8.66
CA SER A 51 0.04 -1.63 7.39
C SER A 51 0.73 -0.36 6.90
N GLY A 52 0.57 0.77 7.61
CA GLY A 52 0.96 2.10 7.13
C GLY A 52 -0.09 2.74 6.21
N ARG A 53 -1.22 2.07 5.97
CA ARG A 53 -2.35 2.58 5.18
C ARG A 53 -3.44 3.09 6.09
N PHE A 54 -4.08 4.21 5.70
CA PHE A 54 -5.26 4.75 6.38
C PHE A 54 -6.53 3.91 6.12
N SER A 55 -6.42 2.58 6.18
CA SER A 55 -7.48 1.61 5.94
C SER A 55 -7.20 0.31 6.72
N ASN A 56 -8.15 -0.63 6.67
CA ASN A 56 -7.97 -1.98 7.22
C ASN A 56 -7.42 -2.97 6.19
N GLY A 57 -6.91 -2.50 5.04
CA GLY A 57 -6.52 -3.36 3.95
C GLY A 57 -5.71 -2.69 2.85
N PHE A 58 -6.06 -2.99 1.61
CA PHE A 58 -5.44 -2.40 0.43
C PHE A 58 -6.06 -1.04 0.11
N ASN A 59 -5.24 -0.13 -0.37
CA ASN A 59 -5.67 1.15 -0.94
C ASN A 59 -5.81 1.00 -2.46
N LEU A 60 -6.46 1.97 -3.12
CA LEU A 60 -6.64 1.97 -4.57
C LEU A 60 -5.36 1.71 -5.38
N PRO A 61 -4.16 2.24 -4.99
CA PRO A 61 -2.92 1.96 -5.70
C PRO A 61 -2.48 0.49 -5.69
N ASP A 62 -2.97 -0.31 -4.75
CA ASP A 62 -2.61 -1.74 -4.69
C ASP A 62 -3.43 -2.59 -5.66
N LEU A 63 -4.47 -2.02 -6.30
CA LEU A 63 -5.38 -2.73 -7.21
C LEU A 63 -5.10 -2.46 -8.70
N ILE A 64 -4.15 -1.57 -9.01
CA ILE A 64 -3.79 -1.14 -10.37
C ILE A 64 -2.38 -1.58 -10.75
#